data_AF-A0A4Q5KVN1-F1
#
_entry.id   AF-A0A4Q5KVN1-F1
#
_cell.length_a   1.000
_cell.length_b   1.000
_cell.length_c   1.000
_cell.angle_alpha   90.00
_cell.angle_beta   90.00
_cell.angle_gamma   90.00
#
_symmetry.space_group_name_H-M   'P 1'
#
loop_
_entity.id
_entity.type
_entity.pdbx_description
1 polymer ?
#
loop_
_entity_poly.entity_id
_entity_poly.type
_entity_poly.pdbx_seq_one_letter_code
_entity_poly.pdbx_strand_id
1 'polypeptide(L)'
;MLKKIAITLSLLLSLAACSSSEKEPSAKADMANPAAEFCAERGTYNLDSGNCTLGNGDVVNAWEYYRNHKQEMTKPVGKANPAAVYCIEQEGSYHLENSDCTLKTGEVVNAWDFYRSSL
;
A
#
# COMPACT_ATOMS: atom_id res chain seq x y z
N MET A 1 46.51 64.37 21.20
CA MET A 1 47.24 63.38 20.37
C MET A 1 46.63 62.00 20.64
N LEU A 2 45.74 61.54 19.76
CA LEU A 2 45.01 60.27 19.89
C LEU A 2 45.94 59.09 19.53
N LYS A 3 46.10 58.14 20.46
CA LYS A 3 46.70 56.82 20.16
C LYS A 3 45.58 55.87 19.73
N LYS A 4 45.59 55.48 18.45
CA LYS A 4 44.73 54.44 17.88
C LYS A 4 45.33 53.07 18.18
N ILE A 5 44.60 52.19 18.85
CA ILE A 5 44.75 50.72 18.79
C ILE A 5 43.31 50.17 18.94
N ALA A 6 42.56 50.13 17.84
CA ALA A 6 42.32 48.91 17.06
C ALA A 6 41.58 47.84 17.89
N ILE A 7 40.24 47.97 17.93
CA ILE A 7 39.31 46.97 18.43
C ILE A 7 39.36 45.80 17.44
N THR A 8 40.02 44.72 17.81
CA THR A 8 40.13 43.49 17.02
C THR A 8 38.97 42.54 17.28
N LEU A 9 38.50 41.96 16.17
CA LEU A 9 37.90 40.62 16.03
C LEU A 9 36.47 40.42 16.58
N SER A 10 35.42 40.69 15.82
CA SER A 10 34.76 39.76 14.86
C SER A 10 34.73 38.29 15.31
N LEU A 11 33.55 37.77 15.65
CA LEU A 11 32.87 36.72 14.87
C LEU A 11 31.46 36.49 15.44
N LEU A 12 30.44 36.85 14.66
CA LEU A 12 29.04 36.49 14.92
C LEU A 12 28.93 34.96 14.88
N LEU A 13 28.47 34.34 15.96
CA LEU A 13 28.08 32.93 15.98
C LEU A 13 26.85 32.74 15.09
N SER A 14 27.06 32.49 13.80
CA SER A 14 26.04 31.90 12.94
C SER A 14 25.86 30.45 13.35
N LEU A 15 24.84 30.16 14.17
CA LEU A 15 24.35 28.80 14.35
C LEU A 15 23.81 28.34 13.00
N ALA A 16 24.64 27.64 12.23
CA ALA A 16 24.15 26.75 11.20
C ALA A 16 23.42 25.59 11.90
N ALA A 17 22.16 25.80 12.24
CA ALA A 17 21.25 24.71 12.54
C ALA A 17 20.96 23.99 11.22
N CYS A 18 21.88 23.14 10.79
CA CYS A 18 21.58 22.09 9.83
C CYS A 18 20.56 21.18 10.51
N SER A 19 19.28 21.48 10.29
CA SER A 19 18.22 20.48 10.41
C SER A 19 18.49 19.45 9.32
N SER A 20 19.36 18.48 9.63
CA SER A 20 19.27 17.18 8.98
C SER A 20 17.90 16.66 9.40
N SER A 21 16.91 16.89 8.54
CA SER A 21 15.67 16.15 8.56
C SER A 21 16.05 14.73 8.21
N GLU A 22 16.51 13.99 9.22
CA GLU A 22 16.59 12.54 9.13
C GLU A 22 15.19 12.10 8.72
N LYS A 23 15.08 11.51 7.52
CA LYS A 23 13.87 10.82 7.12
C LYS A 23 13.63 9.78 8.21
N GLU A 24 12.66 10.05 9.07
CA GLU A 24 12.09 9.08 9.99
C GLU A 24 12.01 7.74 9.26
N PRO A 25 12.59 6.66 9.82
CA PRO A 25 12.49 5.35 9.21
C PRO A 25 11.02 5.07 8.94
N SER A 26 10.66 5.03 7.65
CA SER A 26 9.32 4.68 7.22
C SER A 26 8.93 3.44 8.00
N ALA A 27 7.85 3.56 8.79
CA ALA A 27 7.30 2.45 9.55
C ALA A 27 7.31 1.23 8.63
N LYS A 28 8.04 0.18 9.01
CA LYS A 28 8.10 -1.04 8.21
C LYS A 28 6.66 -1.51 8.05
N ALA A 29 6.12 -1.34 6.84
CA ALA A 29 4.81 -1.86 6.53
C ALA A 29 4.92 -3.38 6.67
N ASP A 30 4.22 -3.96 7.65
CA ASP A 30 4.20 -5.42 7.87
C ASP A 30 3.51 -6.17 6.71
N MET A 31 3.03 -5.46 5.68
CA MET A 31 2.45 -6.02 4.47
C MET A 31 3.30 -5.68 3.24
N ALA A 32 3.72 -6.72 2.52
CA ALA A 32 4.38 -6.57 1.23
C ALA A 32 3.44 -5.89 0.21
N ASN A 33 4.00 -5.03 -0.65
CA ASN A 33 3.25 -4.41 -1.75
C ASN A 33 2.98 -5.47 -2.84
N PRO A 34 1.72 -5.84 -3.12
CA PRO A 34 1.42 -6.90 -4.09
C PRO A 34 1.92 -6.61 -5.50
N ALA A 35 1.87 -5.34 -5.94
CA ALA A 35 2.38 -4.96 -7.25
C ALA A 35 3.91 -5.03 -7.32
N ALA A 36 4.60 -4.74 -6.21
CA ALA A 36 6.05 -4.87 -6.13
C ALA A 36 6.48 -6.35 -6.11
N GLU A 37 5.76 -7.20 -5.37
CA GLU A 37 6.01 -8.65 -5.35
C GLU A 37 5.76 -9.28 -6.72
N PHE A 38 4.64 -8.94 -7.36
CA PHE A 38 4.33 -9.38 -8.72
C PHE A 38 5.37 -8.92 -9.75
N CYS A 39 5.87 -7.69 -9.60
CA CYS A 39 6.97 -7.18 -10.41
C CYS A 39 8.27 -7.95 -10.16
N ALA A 40 8.62 -8.24 -8.91
CA ALA A 40 9.88 -8.90 -8.54
C ALA A 40 10.02 -10.30 -9.13
N GLU A 41 8.92 -10.99 -9.44
CA GLU A 41 8.94 -12.27 -10.16
C GLU A 41 9.25 -12.14 -11.66
N ARG A 42 9.08 -10.95 -12.25
CA ARG A 42 9.09 -10.69 -13.70
C ARG A 42 10.09 -9.62 -14.14
N GLY A 43 10.73 -8.95 -13.18
CA GLY A 43 11.52 -7.75 -13.41
C GLY A 43 12.03 -7.10 -12.12
N THR A 44 12.36 -5.82 -12.22
CA THR A 44 12.87 -5.00 -11.10
C THR A 44 11.90 -3.87 -10.79
N TYR A 45 11.43 -3.80 -9.54
CA TYR A 45 10.56 -2.73 -9.07
C TYR A 45 11.37 -1.50 -8.66
N ASN A 46 10.97 -0.32 -9.14
CA ASN A 46 11.56 0.96 -8.77
C ASN A 46 10.71 1.65 -7.69
N LEU A 47 11.27 1.78 -6.48
CA LEU A 47 10.57 2.36 -5.32
C LEU A 47 10.18 3.84 -5.50
N ASP A 48 10.96 4.60 -6.26
CA ASP A 48 10.75 6.05 -6.43
C ASP A 48 9.62 6.35 -7.43
N SER A 49 9.53 5.57 -8.50
CA SER A 49 8.56 5.77 -9.59
C SER A 49 7.33 4.87 -9.50
N GLY A 50 7.42 3.75 -8.78
CA GLY A 50 6.40 2.71 -8.78
C GLY A 50 6.31 1.92 -10.09
N ASN A 51 7.32 2.02 -10.95
CA ASN A 51 7.39 1.28 -12.21
C ASN A 51 8.06 -0.08 -12.04
N CYS A 52 7.75 -0.99 -12.96
CA CYS A 52 8.39 -2.28 -13.12
C CYS A 52 9.21 -2.28 -14.41
N THR A 53 10.51 -2.57 -14.31
CA THR A 53 11.35 -2.87 -15.48
C THR A 53 11.35 -4.37 -15.71
N LEU A 54 10.67 -4.83 -16.76
CA LEU A 54 10.49 -6.24 -17.11
C LEU A 54 11.80 -6.87 -17.63
N GLY A 55 11.88 -8.20 -17.64
CA GLY A 55 13.07 -8.93 -18.12
C GLY A 55 13.45 -8.68 -19.59
N ASN A 56 12.52 -8.17 -20.41
CA ASN A 56 12.78 -7.73 -21.79
C ASN A 56 13.24 -6.26 -21.88
N GLY A 57 13.31 -5.53 -20.77
CA GLY A 57 13.70 -4.12 -20.70
C GLY A 57 12.53 -3.13 -20.71
N ASP A 58 11.29 -3.56 -20.94
CA ASP A 58 10.13 -2.67 -20.95
C ASP A 58 9.89 -2.06 -19.56
N VAL A 59 9.48 -0.79 -19.52
CA VAL A 59 9.14 -0.09 -18.28
C VAL A 59 7.64 0.17 -18.25
N VAL A 60 6.94 -0.44 -17.28
CA VAL A 60 5.49 -0.36 -17.13
C VAL A 60 5.10 0.13 -15.74
N ASN A 61 3.90 0.71 -15.58
CA ASN A 61 3.37 1.01 -14.25
C ASN A 61 3.07 -0.31 -13.51
N ALA A 62 3.69 -0.55 -12.35
CA ALA A 62 3.60 -1.85 -11.69
C ALA A 62 2.17 -2.22 -11.25
N TRP A 63 1.38 -1.23 -10.83
CA TRP A 63 0.00 -1.44 -10.38
C TRP A 63 -0.96 -1.75 -11.54
N GLU A 64 -0.78 -1.07 -12.67
CA GLU A 64 -1.52 -1.38 -13.89
C GLU A 64 -1.15 -2.76 -14.42
N TYR A 65 0.15 -3.05 -14.49
CA TYR A 65 0.66 -4.35 -14.91
C TYR A 65 0.09 -5.47 -14.04
N TYR A 66 0.17 -5.32 -12.71
CA TYR A 66 -0.47 -6.22 -11.75
C TYR A 66 -1.95 -6.42 -12.07
N ARG A 67 -2.77 -5.36 -12.10
CA ARG A 67 -4.23 -5.49 -12.30
C ARG A 67 -4.64 -6.05 -13.66
N ASN A 68 -3.81 -5.92 -14.68
CA ASN A 68 -4.08 -6.50 -16.00
C ASN A 68 -3.78 -8.00 -16.07
N HIS A 69 -3.02 -8.54 -15.10
CA HIS A 69 -2.65 -9.96 -15.03
C HIS A 69 -3.36 -10.70 -13.88
N LYS A 70 -4.58 -10.29 -13.53
CA LYS A 70 -5.39 -10.92 -12.46
C LYS A 70 -5.51 -12.44 -12.58
N GLN A 71 -5.56 -12.97 -13.80
CA GLN A 71 -5.68 -14.42 -14.04
C GLN A 71 -4.41 -15.20 -13.65
N GLU A 72 -3.25 -14.53 -13.57
CA GLU A 72 -1.98 -15.15 -13.16
C GLU A 72 -1.75 -15.06 -11.64
N MET A 73 -2.60 -14.34 -10.92
CA MET A 73 -2.48 -14.17 -9.48
C MET A 73 -2.94 -15.44 -8.77
N THR A 74 -2.00 -16.17 -8.17
CA THR A 74 -2.28 -17.37 -7.38
C THR A 74 -2.48 -17.08 -5.89
N LYS A 75 -2.07 -15.88 -5.43
CA LYS A 75 -2.19 -15.47 -4.03
C LYS A 75 -3.43 -14.57 -3.85
N PRO A 76 -4.31 -14.86 -2.87
CA PRO A 76 -5.40 -13.96 -2.51
C PRO A 76 -4.88 -12.58 -2.12
N VAL A 77 -5.58 -11.54 -2.56
CA VAL A 77 -5.24 -10.15 -2.25
C VAL A 77 -6.01 -9.73 -1.00
N GLY A 78 -5.29 -9.27 0.02
CA GLY A 78 -5.89 -8.79 1.26
C GLY A 78 -6.55 -9.89 2.08
N LYS A 79 -7.43 -9.49 3.01
CA LYS A 79 -8.21 -10.42 3.83
C LYS A 79 -9.53 -10.74 3.13
N ALA A 80 -9.98 -11.98 3.23
CA ALA A 80 -11.30 -12.38 2.76
C ALA A 80 -12.39 -11.53 3.43
N ASN A 81 -13.44 -11.19 2.68
CA ASN A 81 -14.61 -10.52 3.23
C ASN A 81 -15.39 -11.52 4.11
N PRO A 82 -15.48 -11.30 5.44
CA PRO A 82 -16.11 -12.26 6.34
C PRO A 82 -17.59 -12.50 6.03
N ALA A 83 -18.33 -11.48 5.59
CA ALA A 83 -19.74 -11.64 5.20
C ALA A 83 -19.90 -12.48 3.92
N ALA A 84 -18.99 -12.33 2.97
CA ALA A 84 -18.98 -13.14 1.75
C ALA A 84 -18.61 -14.60 2.06
N VAL A 85 -17.59 -14.81 2.90
CA VAL A 85 -17.19 -16.15 3.37
C VAL A 85 -18.37 -16.83 4.06
N TYR A 86 -18.98 -16.16 5.03
CA TYR A 86 -20.13 -16.70 5.75
C TYR A 86 -21.30 -17.03 4.82
N CYS A 87 -21.65 -16.14 3.88
CA CYS A 87 -22.69 -16.41 2.89
C CYS A 87 -22.43 -17.71 2.10
N ILE A 88 -21.18 -17.92 1.65
CA ILE A 88 -20.78 -19.12 0.90
C ILE A 88 -20.80 -20.37 1.78
N GLU A 89 -20.37 -20.26 3.05
CA GLU A 89 -20.43 -21.35 4.03
C GLU A 89 -21.87 -21.81 4.31
N GLN A 90 -22.85 -20.91 4.22
CA GLN A 90 -24.27 -21.22 4.31
C GLN A 90 -24.88 -21.74 2.99
N GLU A 91 -24.02 -22.17 2.05
CA GLU A 91 -24.40 -22.61 0.69
C GLU A 91 -25.14 -21.52 -0.12
N GLY A 92 -24.93 -20.25 0.22
CA GLY A 92 -25.47 -19.10 -0.49
C GLY A 92 -24.57 -18.58 -1.61
N SER A 93 -25.08 -17.59 -2.35
CA SER A 93 -24.38 -16.84 -3.39
C SER A 93 -24.25 -15.37 -2.98
N TYR A 94 -23.01 -14.90 -2.84
CA TYR A 94 -22.72 -13.51 -2.47
C TYR A 94 -22.68 -12.58 -3.69
N HIS A 95 -23.34 -11.44 -3.58
CA HIS A 95 -23.45 -10.42 -4.61
C HIS A 95 -22.52 -9.25 -4.31
N LEU A 96 -21.46 -9.08 -5.11
CA LEU A 96 -20.42 -8.07 -4.90
C LEU A 96 -20.94 -6.63 -5.09
N GLU A 97 -21.96 -6.46 -5.92
CA GLU A 97 -22.52 -5.17 -6.32
C GLU A 97 -23.29 -4.45 -5.20
N ASN A 98 -23.99 -5.22 -4.37
CA ASN A 98 -24.91 -4.70 -3.34
C ASN A 98 -24.66 -5.31 -1.95
N SER A 99 -23.72 -6.25 -1.82
CA SER A 99 -23.44 -6.98 -0.58
C SER A 99 -24.63 -7.82 -0.07
N ASP A 100 -25.44 -8.36 -0.99
CA ASP A 100 -26.50 -9.29 -0.64
C ASP A 100 -26.00 -10.75 -0.66
N CYS A 101 -26.68 -11.60 0.10
CA CYS A 101 -26.52 -13.04 0.07
C CYS A 101 -27.83 -13.68 -0.38
N THR A 102 -27.81 -14.38 -1.51
CA THR A 102 -28.91 -15.25 -1.91
C THR A 102 -28.69 -16.61 -1.24
N LEU A 103 -29.52 -16.94 -0.24
CA LEU A 103 -29.45 -18.21 0.48
C LEU A 103 -29.82 -19.39 -0.42
N LYS A 104 -29.47 -20.61 0.00
CA LYS A 104 -29.88 -21.86 -0.69
C LYS A 104 -31.39 -21.98 -0.92
N THR A 105 -32.19 -21.36 -0.06
CA THR A 105 -33.65 -21.29 -0.17
C THR A 105 -34.14 -20.36 -1.28
N GLY A 106 -33.26 -19.51 -1.83
CA GLY A 106 -33.59 -18.43 -2.76
C GLY A 106 -33.92 -17.10 -2.08
N GLU A 107 -33.95 -17.06 -0.74
CA GLU A 107 -34.14 -15.82 0.03
C GLU A 107 -32.92 -14.89 -0.12
N VAL A 108 -33.17 -13.59 -0.30
CA VAL A 108 -32.12 -12.57 -0.39
C VAL A 108 -32.06 -11.79 0.91
N VAL A 109 -30.89 -11.80 1.55
CA VAL A 109 -30.64 -11.06 2.80
C VAL A 109 -29.43 -10.15 2.65
N ASN A 110 -29.36 -9.09 3.46
CA ASN A 110 -28.13 -8.31 3.56
C ASN A 110 -27.02 -9.19 4.17
N ALA A 111 -25.91 -9.40 3.47
CA ALA A 111 -24.89 -10.36 3.88
C ALA A 111 -24.19 -9.96 5.19
N TRP A 112 -24.04 -8.66 5.44
CA TRP A 112 -23.39 -8.17 6.64
C TRP A 112 -24.26 -8.33 7.89
N ASP A 113 -25.56 -8.07 7.76
CA ASP A 113 -26.51 -8.33 8.85
C ASP A 113 -26.63 -9.82 9.14
N PHE A 114 -26.64 -10.64 8.08
CA PHE A 114 -26.65 -12.10 8.21
C PHE A 114 -25.40 -12.65 8.89
N TYR A 115 -24.21 -12.15 8.54
CA TYR A 115 -22.98 -12.52 9.24
C TYR A 115 -23.00 -12.10 10.71
N ARG A 116 -23.41 -10.86 11.00
CA ARG A 116 -23.42 -10.34 12.37
C ARG A 116 -24.46 -11.00 13.27
N SER A 117 -25.55 -11.53 12.73
CA SER A 117 -26.54 -12.27 13.51
C SER A 117 -26.07 -13.67 13.95
N SER A 118 -24.92 -14.13 13.43
CA SER A 118 -24.29 -15.41 13.78
C SER A 118 -23.20 -15.33 14.86
N LEU A 119 -22.84 -14.10 15.28
CA LEU A 119 -21.82 -13.80 16.30
C LEU A 119 -22.44 -13.79 17.71
#